data_AF-A0A7K0CFT3-F1
#
_entry.id   AF-A0A7K0CFT3-F1
#
_cell.length_a   1.000
_cell.length_b   1.000
_cell.length_c   1.000
_cell.angle_alpha   90.00
_cell.angle_beta   90.00
_cell.angle_gamma   90.00
#
_symmetry.space_group_name_H-M   'P 1'
#
loop_
_entity.id
_entity.type
_entity.pdbx_description
1 polymer ?
#
loop_
_entity_poly.entity_id
_entity_poly.type
_entity_poly.pdbx_seq_one_letter_code
_entity_poly.pdbx_strand_id
1 'polypeptide(L)' 'MNGRVLAIVGAVAVIGGLVWNGFAENWTDRGCSRGQAFALVMRHGKPDDFQGCVETSDGPEYTEDYYGG' A
#
# COMPACT_ATOMS: atom_id res chain seq x y z
N MET A 1 -19.30 -14.55 22.66
CA MET A 1 -17.99 -14.54 21.97
C MET A 1 -16.95 -15.13 22.91
N ASN A 2 -16.12 -16.07 22.46
CA ASN A 2 -15.15 -16.79 23.29
C ASN A 2 -13.82 -16.01 23.31
N GLY A 3 -13.13 -15.91 24.46
CA GLY A 3 -11.89 -15.11 24.58
C GLY A 3 -10.79 -15.52 23.59
N ARG A 4 -10.77 -16.80 23.20
CA ARG A 4 -9.87 -17.33 22.16
C ARG A 4 -10.18 -16.78 20.76
N VAL A 5 -11.45 -16.54 20.46
CA VAL A 5 -11.88 -15.96 19.18
C VAL A 5 -11.46 -14.50 19.09
N LEU A 6 -11.59 -13.73 20.18
CA LEU A 6 -11.10 -12.34 20.26
C LEU A 6 -9.59 -12.24 20.03
N ALA A 7 -8.81 -13.14 20.65
CA ALA A 7 -7.36 -13.17 20.46
C ALA A 7 -6.97 -13.48 19.00
N ILE A 8 -7.64 -14.44 18.35
CA ILE A 8 -7.39 -14.78 16.95
C ILE A 8 -7.74 -13.60 16.04
N VAL A 9 -8.90 -12.98 16.23
CA VAL A 9 -9.32 -11.81 15.43
C VAL A 9 -8.34 -10.65 15.60
N GLY A 10 -7.90 -10.39 16.84
CA GLY A 10 -6.88 -9.38 17.12
C GLY A 10 -5.56 -9.67 16.41
N ALA A 11 -5.07 -10.91 16.48
CA ALA A 11 -3.84 -11.31 15.80
C ALA A 11 -3.93 -11.16 14.27
N VAL A 12 -5.04 -11.58 13.67
CA VAL A 12 -5.27 -11.44 12.23
C VAL A 12 -5.32 -9.96 11.83
N ALA A 13 -5.98 -9.10 12.61
CA ALA A 13 -6.03 -7.67 12.34
C ALA A 13 -4.64 -7.02 12.41
N VAL A 14 -3.81 -7.39 13.39
CA VAL A 14 -2.43 -6.90 13.51
C VAL A 14 -1.58 -7.34 12.33
N ILE A 15 -1.59 -8.63 11.99
CA ILE A 15 -0.80 -9.17 10.87
C ILE A 15 -1.25 -8.53 9.56
N GLY A 16 -2.56 -8.44 9.32
CA GLY A 16 -3.12 -7.79 8.14
C GLY A 16 -2.69 -6.32 8.05
N GLY A 17 -2.71 -5.60 9.17
CA GLY A 17 -2.24 -4.21 9.23
C GLY A 17 -0.75 -4.05 8.90
N LEU A 18 0.11 -4.97 9.34
CA LEU A 18 1.54 -4.93 9.03
C LEU A 18 1.81 -5.18 7.54
N VAL A 19 1.15 -6.19 6.96
CA VAL A 19 1.26 -6.48 5.52
C VAL A 19 0.80 -5.29 4.68
N TRP A 20 -0.31 -4.66 5.09
CA TRP A 20 -0.85 -3.50 4.41
C TRP A 20 0.09 -2.29 4.45
N ASN A 21 0.70 -2.03 5.62
CA ASN A 21 1.71 -0.96 5.74
C ASN A 21 2.92 -1.25 4.85
N GLY A 22 3.42 -2.49 4.81
CA GLY A 22 4.54 -2.86 3.94
C GLY A 22 4.24 -2.66 2.45
N PHE A 23 3.01 -2.92 1.99
CA PHE A 23 2.63 -2.61 0.61
C PHE A 23 2.51 -1.10 0.38
N ALA A 24 2.00 -0.33 1.34
CA ALA A 24 1.92 1.12 1.23
C ALA A 24 3.31 1.77 1.21
N GLU A 25 4.27 1.24 1.96
CA GLU A 25 5.68 1.65 1.89
C GLU A 25 6.24 1.41 0.49
N ASN A 26 6.00 0.24 -0.10
CA ASN A 26 6.48 -0.08 -1.46
C ASN A 26 5.91 0.87 -2.53
N TRP A 27 4.65 1.31 -2.40
CA TRP A 27 4.09 2.37 -3.25
C TRP A 27 4.73 3.72 -2.99
N THR A 28 5.01 4.05 -1.73
CA THR A 28 5.66 5.31 -1.33
C THR A 28 7.08 5.39 -1.88
N ASP A 29 7.82 4.28 -1.86
CA ASP A 29 9.17 4.16 -2.44
C ASP A 29 9.17 4.37 -3.96
N ARG A 30 8.01 4.15 -4.61
CA ARG A 30 7.79 4.41 -6.03
C ARG A 30 7.22 5.80 -6.33
N GLY A 31 7.46 6.75 -5.43
CA GLY A 31 7.10 8.15 -5.60
C GLY A 31 5.65 8.49 -5.26
N CYS A 32 4.84 7.54 -4.77
CA CYS A 32 3.46 7.85 -4.40
C CYS A 32 3.37 8.55 -3.04
N SER A 33 2.40 9.45 -2.89
CA SER A 33 2.11 10.02 -1.57
C SER A 33 1.60 8.94 -0.61
N ARG A 34 1.86 9.06 0.70
CA ARG A 34 1.42 8.07 1.70
C ARG A 34 -0.09 7.81 1.67
N GLY A 35 -0.90 8.87 1.51
CA GLY A 35 -2.37 8.73 1.44
C GLY A 35 -2.83 7.95 0.21
N GLN A 36 -2.23 8.24 -0.94
CA GLN A 36 -2.50 7.54 -2.19
C GLN A 36 -1.98 6.10 -2.16
N ALA A 37 -0.82 5.86 -1.55
CA ALA A 37 -0.24 4.54 -1.38
C ALA A 37 -1.21 3.59 -0.67
N PHE A 38 -1.82 4.01 0.45
CA PHE A 38 -2.84 3.19 1.13
C PHE A 38 -4.06 2.89 0.26
N ALA A 39 -4.47 3.83 -0.60
CA ALA A 39 -5.55 3.60 -1.56
C ALA A 39 -5.15 2.65 -2.70
N LEU A 40 -3.90 2.73 -3.16
CA LEU A 40 -3.36 1.85 -4.19
C LEU A 40 -3.19 0.41 -3.68
N VAL A 41 -2.86 0.22 -2.40
CA VAL A 41 -2.87 -1.13 -1.79
C VAL A 41 -4.23 -1.80 -1.93
N MET A 42 -5.33 -1.06 -1.75
CA MET A 42 -6.68 -1.62 -1.93
C MET A 42 -7.01 -1.99 -3.36
N ARG A 43 -6.52 -1.20 -4.32
CA ARG A 43 -6.90 -1.31 -5.73
C ARG A 43 -6.01 -2.29 -6.51
N HIS A 44 -4.72 -2.28 -6.21
CA HIS A 44 -3.69 -2.98 -6.97
C HIS A 44 -2.88 -3.97 -6.10
N GLY A 45 -2.95 -3.88 -4.77
CA GLY A 45 -2.13 -4.69 -3.88
C GLY A 45 -0.70 -4.15 -3.81
N LYS A 46 0.31 -5.01 -4.02
CA LYS A 46 1.70 -4.57 -4.13
C LYS A 46 1.92 -3.93 -5.52
N PRO A 47 2.79 -2.93 -5.67
CA PRO A 47 3.16 -2.44 -6.98
C PRO A 47 3.91 -3.50 -7.79
N ASP A 48 3.62 -3.57 -9.09
CA ASP A 48 4.43 -4.30 -10.07
C ASP A 48 5.53 -3.40 -10.66
N ASP A 49 6.47 -3.98 -11.41
CA ASP A 49 7.71 -3.30 -11.83
C ASP A 49 7.50 -1.97 -12.56
N PHE A 50 6.43 -1.87 -13.36
CA PHE A 50 6.08 -0.67 -14.12
C PHE A 50 5.01 0.19 -13.47
N GLN A 51 4.54 -0.16 -12.27
CA GLN A 51 3.55 0.66 -11.57
C GLN A 51 4.22 1.56 -10.56
N GLY A 52 3.73 2.79 -10.40
CA GLY A 52 4.26 3.73 -9.42
C GLY A 52 3.55 5.06 -9.50
N CYS A 53 4.20 6.12 -9.02
CA CYS A 53 3.72 7.47 -9.22
C CYS A 53 4.82 8.36 -9.80
N VAL A 54 4.41 9.29 -10.68
CA VAL A 54 5.28 10.31 -11.26
C VAL A 54 4.91 11.67 -10.71
N GLU A 55 5.93 12.48 -10.40
CA GLU A 55 5.71 13.85 -9.93
C GLU A 55 5.18 14.72 -11.07
N THR A 56 4.02 15.33 -10.86
CA THR A 56 3.39 16.30 -11.77
C THR A 56 3.28 17.69 -11.12
N SER A 57 2.80 18.69 -11.86
CA SER A 57 2.52 20.03 -11.32
C SER A 57 1.51 20.02 -10.17
N ASP A 58 0.67 18.99 -10.11
CA ASP A 58 -0.43 18.84 -9.15
C ASP A 58 -0.11 17.81 -8.05
N GLY A 59 1.11 17.27 -8.05
CA GLY A 59 1.60 16.24 -7.12
C GLY A 59 1.82 14.87 -7.78
N PRO A 60 2.09 13.82 -6.99
CA PRO A 60 2.33 12.48 -7.51
C PRO A 60 1.07 11.87 -8.12
N GLU A 61 1.14 11.47 -9.39
CA GLU A 61 0.06 10.82 -10.12
C GLU A 61 0.40 9.36 -10.42
N TYR A 62 -0.57 8.46 -10.24
CA TYR A 62 -0.40 7.04 -10.53
C TYR A 62 -0.10 6.81 -12.01
N THR A 63 0.82 5.89 -12.30
CA THR A 63 1.15 5.47 -13.68
C THR A 63 1.45 3.97 -13.76
N GLU A 64 1.19 3.39 -14.93
CA GLU A 64 1.58 2.02 -15.32
C GLU A 64 2.84 2.00 -16.21
N ASP A 65 3.44 3.17 -16.45
CA ASP A 65 4.69 3.38 -17.18
C ASP A 65 5.81 3.88 -16.25
N TYR A 66 5.80 3.44 -14.99
CA TYR A 66 6.83 3.75 -14.01
C TYR A 66 8.13 3.04 -14.37
N TYR A 67 9.04 3.76 -15.01
CA TYR A 67 10.44 3.36 -15.14
C TYR A 67 11.20 3.94 -13.95
N GLY A 68 11.18 3.23 -12.82
CA GLY A 68 11.84 3.68 -11.60
C GLY A 68 13.24 4.25 -11.87
N GLY A 69 13.47 5.47 -11.40
CA GLY A 69 14.78 6.13 -11.44
C GLY A 69 15.74 5.57 -10.42
#